data_AF-A0A832ZZF1-F1
#
_entry.id   AF-A0A832ZZF1-F1
#
_cell.length_a   1.000
_cell.length_b   1.000
_cell.length_c   1.000
_cell.angle_alpha   90.00
_cell.angle_beta   90.00
_cell.angle_gamma   90.00
#
_symmetry.space_group_name_H-M   'P 1'
#
loop_
_entity.id
_entity.type
_entity.pdbx_description
1 polymer ?
#
loop_
_entity_poly.entity_id
_entity_poly.type
_entity_poly.pdbx_seq_one_letter_code
_entity_poly.pdbx_strand_id
1 'polypeptide(L)'
;MVLVLLRCVCGGVVGGLGDLRRVGFVDGFVFRCSRGWCLLDWVVKVVKHDGGFVEVIFSPMFSDWNLVHLGRDRQVRLLKELARRIVDELGMGGGVKVRLRG
;
A
#
# COMPACT_ATOMS: atom_id res chain seq x y z
N MET A 1 -8.25 3.96 23.17
CA MET A 1 -8.12 4.64 21.85
C MET A 1 -7.94 3.56 20.79
N VAL A 2 -8.93 3.31 19.92
CA VAL A 2 -8.77 2.33 18.85
C VAL A 2 -7.85 2.97 17.79
N LEU A 3 -6.61 2.48 17.68
CA LEU A 3 -5.75 2.82 16.56
C LEU A 3 -6.40 2.24 15.31
N VAL A 4 -7.04 3.12 14.53
CA VAL A 4 -7.71 2.72 13.30
C VAL A 4 -6.66 2.65 12.21
N LEU A 5 -6.32 1.42 11.84
CA LEU A 5 -5.27 1.08 10.88
C LEU A 5 -5.90 0.61 9.57
N LEU A 6 -5.14 0.73 8.48
CA LEU A 6 -5.48 0.08 7.23
C LEU A 6 -5.43 -1.44 7.42
N ARG A 7 -6.40 -2.14 6.82
CA ARG A 7 -6.49 -3.60 6.89
C ARG A 7 -6.55 -4.19 5.50
N CYS A 8 -5.86 -5.30 5.31
CA CYS A 8 -6.08 -6.17 4.17
C CYS A 8 -7.49 -6.76 4.21
N VAL A 9 -7.97 -7.24 3.06
CA VAL A 9 -9.29 -7.89 2.94
C VAL A 9 -9.43 -9.12 3.84
N CYS A 10 -8.32 -9.76 4.23
CA CYS A 10 -8.31 -10.87 5.20
C CYS A 10 -8.30 -10.42 6.67
N GLY A 11 -8.45 -9.11 6.95
CA GLY A 11 -8.42 -8.52 8.29
C GLY A 11 -7.01 -8.27 8.87
N GLY A 12 -5.94 -8.70 8.19
CA GLY A 12 -4.57 -8.40 8.59
C GLY A 12 -4.27 -6.90 8.56
N VAL A 13 -3.55 -6.39 9.55
CA VAL A 13 -3.10 -4.98 9.58
C VAL A 13 -2.07 -4.76 8.46
N VAL A 14 -2.10 -3.57 7.86
CA VAL A 14 -1.08 -3.12 6.90
C VAL A 14 -0.58 -1.75 7.33
N GLY A 15 0.55 -1.72 8.02
CA GLY A 15 1.18 -0.52 8.57
C GLY A 15 2.53 -0.17 7.95
N GLY A 16 3.14 -1.05 7.16
CA GLY A 16 4.43 -0.85 6.49
C GLY A 16 4.87 -2.13 5.75
N LEU A 17 6.13 -2.19 5.31
CA LEU A 17 6.68 -3.36 4.61
C LEU A 17 6.73 -4.61 5.51
N GLY A 18 6.83 -4.47 6.83
CA GLY A 18 6.82 -5.61 7.75
C GLY A 18 5.53 -6.45 7.69
N ASP A 19 4.42 -5.85 7.28
CA ASP A 19 3.13 -6.52 7.11
C ASP A 19 2.93 -7.08 5.69
N LEU A 20 3.95 -6.91 4.84
CA LEU A 20 3.91 -7.20 3.43
C LEU A 20 5.03 -8.17 3.05
N ARG A 21 4.76 -9.00 2.05
CA ARG A 21 5.78 -9.84 1.42
C ARG A 21 5.95 -9.43 -0.03
N ARG A 22 7.19 -9.28 -0.48
CA ARG A 22 7.51 -9.02 -1.89
C ARG A 22 7.25 -10.30 -2.70
N VAL A 23 6.54 -10.18 -3.81
CA VAL A 23 6.17 -11.34 -4.66
C VAL A 23 6.52 -11.17 -6.13
N GLY A 24 6.99 -10.00 -6.55
CA GLY A 24 7.33 -9.75 -7.94
C GLY A 24 8.19 -8.52 -8.16
N PHE A 25 8.75 -8.43 -9.36
CA PHE A 25 9.53 -7.32 -9.85
C PHE A 25 9.32 -7.13 -11.36
N VAL A 26 8.14 -6.68 -11.77
CA VAL A 26 7.85 -6.32 -13.16
C VAL A 26 7.41 -4.87 -13.17
N ASP A 27 8.28 -4.02 -13.71
CA ASP A 27 8.15 -2.55 -13.72
C ASP A 27 8.00 -1.93 -12.32
N GLY A 28 8.60 -2.55 -11.29
CA GLY A 28 8.50 -2.11 -9.90
C GLY A 28 8.30 -3.25 -8.91
N PHE A 29 8.31 -2.93 -7.62
CA PHE A 29 8.10 -3.90 -6.55
C PHE A 29 6.61 -4.17 -6.34
N VAL A 30 6.22 -5.45 -6.35
CA VAL A 30 4.85 -5.86 -6.04
C VAL A 30 4.84 -6.57 -4.69
N PHE A 31 3.92 -6.14 -3.82
CA PHE A 31 3.78 -6.66 -2.47
C PHE A 31 2.40 -7.26 -2.22
N ARG A 32 2.36 -8.34 -1.46
CA ARG A 32 1.16 -8.99 -0.93
C ARG A 32 1.10 -8.86 0.58
N CYS A 33 -0.08 -9.14 1.14
CA CYS A 33 -0.19 -9.37 2.58
C CYS A 33 0.75 -10.51 3.01
N SER A 34 1.41 -10.35 4.15
CA SER A 34 2.30 -11.36 4.74
C SER A 34 1.56 -12.61 5.22
N ARG A 35 0.25 -12.51 5.49
CA ARG A 35 -0.56 -13.66 5.93
C ARG A 35 -0.69 -14.69 4.80
N GLY A 36 -0.16 -15.89 5.03
CA GLY A 36 -0.09 -16.96 4.03
C GLY A 36 -1.44 -17.42 3.46
N TRP A 37 -2.53 -17.26 4.21
CA TRP A 37 -3.90 -17.58 3.77
C TRP A 37 -4.58 -16.46 2.98
N CYS A 38 -3.96 -15.27 2.85
CA CYS A 38 -4.58 -14.16 2.15
C CYS A 38 -4.50 -14.38 0.64
N LEU A 39 -5.65 -14.49 0.00
CA LEU A 39 -5.77 -14.73 -1.43
C LEU A 39 -5.66 -13.47 -2.29
N LEU A 40 -5.56 -12.28 -1.68
CA LEU A 40 -5.41 -11.04 -2.44
C LEU A 40 -4.09 -11.06 -3.22
N ASP A 41 -4.17 -10.89 -4.54
CA ASP A 41 -3.03 -11.04 -5.46
C ASP A 41 -1.93 -10.00 -5.23
N TRP A 42 -2.32 -8.79 -4.86
CA TRP A 42 -1.39 -7.74 -4.45
C TRP A 42 -2.12 -6.68 -3.61
N VAL A 43 -1.37 -6.06 -2.70
CA VAL A 43 -1.83 -4.95 -1.86
C VAL A 43 -1.31 -3.63 -2.43
N VAL A 44 -0.02 -3.60 -2.77
CA VAL A 44 0.66 -2.38 -3.22
C VAL A 44 1.70 -2.71 -4.28
N LYS A 45 1.78 -1.86 -5.30
CA LYS A 45 2.84 -1.83 -6.30
C LYS A 45 3.59 -0.50 -6.16
N VAL A 46 4.92 -0.56 -6.15
CA VAL A 46 5.80 0.60 -6.05
C VAL A 46 6.64 0.68 -7.31
N VAL A 47 6.52 1.77 -8.05
CA VAL A 47 7.19 2.01 -9.33
C VAL A 47 8.07 3.24 -9.19
N LYS A 48 9.35 3.13 -9.54
CA LYS A 48 10.25 4.29 -9.65
C LYS A 48 10.32 4.71 -11.11
N HIS A 49 10.04 5.98 -11.38
CA HIS A 49 10.06 6.55 -12.72
C HIS A 49 11.35 7.35 -12.94
N ASP A 50 11.78 7.47 -14.20
CA ASP A 50 13.05 8.13 -14.58
C ASP A 50 13.13 9.61 -14.18
N GLY A 51 11.98 10.27 -13.95
CA GLY A 51 11.89 11.64 -13.44
C GLY A 51 12.13 11.81 -11.94
N GLY A 52 12.65 10.80 -11.24
CA GLY A 52 12.96 10.88 -9.80
C GLY A 52 11.76 10.87 -8.87
N PHE A 53 10.57 10.55 -9.39
CA PHE A 53 9.37 10.35 -8.57
C PHE A 53 9.05 8.87 -8.41
N VAL A 54 8.47 8.54 -7.25
CA VAL A 54 8.04 7.19 -6.91
C VAL A 54 6.53 7.16 -6.90
N GLU A 55 5.94 6.28 -7.71
CA GLU A 55 4.52 6.02 -7.74
C GLU A 55 4.17 4.82 -6.86
N VAL A 56 3.28 5.04 -5.89
CA VAL A 56 2.74 3.98 -5.03
C VAL A 56 1.29 3.76 -5.43
N ILE A 57 1.00 2.56 -5.92
CA ILE A 57 -0.31 2.14 -6.40
C ILE A 57 -0.87 1.13 -5.40
N PHE A 58 -2.07 1.36 -4.89
CA PHE A 58 -2.78 0.39 -4.04
C PHE A 58 -3.80 -0.39 -4.86
N SER A 59 -4.03 -1.66 -4.52
CA SER A 59 -5.01 -2.45 -5.25
C SER A 59 -6.43 -1.91 -5.03
N PRO A 60 -7.29 -1.95 -6.06
CA PRO A 60 -8.68 -1.50 -5.93
C PRO A 60 -9.39 -2.22 -4.77
N MET A 61 -9.23 -3.55 -4.67
CA MET A 61 -9.83 -4.33 -3.58
C MET A 61 -9.35 -3.90 -2.19
N PHE A 62 -8.05 -3.60 -2.01
CA PHE A 62 -7.54 -3.11 -0.74
C PHE A 62 -8.07 -1.69 -0.42
N SER A 63 -8.08 -0.82 -1.42
CA SER A 63 -8.60 0.55 -1.27
C SER A 63 -10.09 0.53 -0.92
N ASP A 64 -10.93 -0.15 -1.71
CA ASP A 64 -12.37 -0.17 -1.52
C ASP A 64 -12.76 -0.82 -0.19
N TRP A 65 -12.06 -1.89 0.21
CA TRP A 65 -12.25 -2.48 1.54
C TRP A 65 -12.05 -1.45 2.65
N ASN A 66 -10.97 -0.66 2.60
CA ASN A 66 -10.72 0.36 3.61
C ASN A 66 -11.65 1.58 3.46
N LEU A 67 -12.11 1.90 2.25
CA LEU A 67 -13.10 2.96 2.01
C LEU A 67 -14.40 2.68 2.78
N VAL A 68 -14.90 1.44 2.69
CA VAL A 68 -16.14 1.00 3.37
C VAL A 68 -16.04 1.16 4.90
N HIS A 69 -14.87 0.91 5.48
CA HIS A 69 -14.72 0.90 6.94
C HIS A 69 -14.28 2.24 7.55
N LEU A 70 -13.60 3.08 6.77
CA LEU A 70 -12.94 4.29 7.28
C LEU A 70 -13.59 5.58 6.81
N GLY A 71 -14.35 5.54 5.72
CA GLY A 71 -14.74 6.72 4.97
C GLY A 71 -13.58 7.29 4.14
N ARG A 72 -13.93 8.08 3.11
CA ARG A 72 -13.00 8.53 2.07
C ARG A 72 -11.82 9.34 2.61
N ASP A 73 -12.08 10.38 3.39
CA ASP A 73 -11.03 11.32 3.80
C ASP A 73 -9.99 10.65 4.71
N ARG A 74 -10.46 9.83 5.64
CA ARG A 74 -9.60 9.08 6.56
C ARG A 74 -8.77 8.03 5.81
N GLN A 75 -9.40 7.30 4.90
CA GLN A 75 -8.72 6.31 4.07
C GLN A 75 -7.62 6.97 3.22
N VAL A 76 -7.93 8.07 2.54
CA VAL A 76 -6.96 8.80 1.70
C VAL A 76 -5.76 9.26 2.52
N ARG A 77 -5.99 9.79 3.73
CA ARG A 77 -4.91 10.19 4.64
C ARG A 77 -4.01 8.99 5.00
N LEU A 78 -4.61 7.89 5.46
CA LEU A 78 -3.85 6.71 5.88
C LEU A 78 -3.09 6.05 4.72
N LEU A 79 -3.68 6.00 3.52
CA LEU A 79 -3.01 5.46 2.33
C LEU A 79 -1.81 6.32 1.92
N LYS A 80 -1.91 7.65 2.06
CA LYS A 80 -0.77 8.56 1.83
C LYS A 80 0.34 8.36 2.86
N GLU A 81 -0.02 8.21 4.13
CA GLU A 81 0.95 7.94 5.20
C GLU A 81 1.64 6.58 4.99
N LEU A 82 0.89 5.53 4.66
CA LEU A 82 1.43 4.21 4.35
C LEU A 82 2.36 4.26 3.12
N ALA A 83 1.97 4.97 2.06
CA ALA A 83 2.79 5.10 0.86
C ALA A 83 4.14 5.75 1.15
N ARG A 84 4.17 6.84 1.92
CA ARG A 84 5.43 7.49 2.32
C ARG A 84 6.32 6.54 3.11
N ARG A 85 5.76 5.87 4.12
CA ARG A 85 6.49 4.90 4.92
C ARG A 85 7.09 3.77 4.08
N ILE A 86 6.32 3.19 3.15
CA ILE A 86 6.82 2.15 2.26
C ILE A 86 7.99 2.66 1.42
N VAL A 87 7.89 3.87 0.86
CA VAL A 87 8.96 4.46 0.05
C VAL A 87 10.22 4.71 0.89
N ASP A 88 10.06 5.24 2.10
CA ASP A 88 11.15 5.48 3.05
C ASP A 88 11.84 4.16 3.44
N GLU A 89 11.07 3.12 3.78
CA GLU A 89 11.57 1.79 4.14
C GLU A 89 12.28 1.08 2.96
N LEU A 90 11.89 1.39 1.71
CA LEU A 90 12.58 0.90 0.51
C LEU A 90 13.85 1.69 0.17
N GLY A 91 14.15 2.79 0.88
CA GLY A 91 15.26 3.68 0.55
C GLY A 91 15.09 4.38 -0.81
N MET A 92 13.85 4.49 -1.30
CA MET A 92 13.54 5.09 -2.60
C MET A 92 13.32 6.60 -2.44
N GLY A 93 14.40 7.36 -2.21
CA GLY A 93 14.30 8.82 -2.13
C GLY A 93 13.64 9.45 -3.37
N GLY A 94 12.87 10.52 -3.17
CA GLY A 94 12.20 11.26 -4.25
C GLY A 94 10.81 11.77 -3.90
N GLY A 95 10.16 12.46 -4.84
CA GLY A 95 8.77 12.89 -4.68
C GLY A 95 7.81 11.70 -4.75
N VAL A 96 6.95 11.53 -3.74
CA VAL A 96 5.99 10.41 -3.67
C VAL A 96 4.65 10.81 -4.30
N LYS A 97 4.25 10.09 -5.35
CA LYS A 97 2.91 10.18 -5.94
C LYS A 97 2.10 8.95 -5.57
N VAL A 98 0.98 9.16 -4.89
CA VAL A 98 0.10 8.07 -4.46
C VAL A 98 -1.07 7.95 -5.43
N ARG A 99 -1.25 6.77 -6.02
CA ARG A 99 -2.36 6.45 -6.92
C ARG A 99 -3.31 5.48 -6.22
N LEU A 100 -4.52 5.97 -5.95
CA LEU A 100 -5.55 5.22 -5.21
C LEU A 100 -6.52 4.48 -6.13
N ARG A 101 -6.42 4.69 -7.45
CA ARG A 101 -7.26 4.05 -8.47
C ARG A 101 -6.45 3.80 -9.75
N GLY A 102 -6.35 2.54 -10.13
CA GLY A 102 -5.88 2.03 -11.42
C GLY A 102 -7.01 1.23 -12.03
#